data_AF-A0A1E4SI64-F1
#
_entry.id   AF-A0A1E4SI64-F1
#
_cell.length_a   1.000
_cell.length_b   1.000
_cell.length_c   1.000
_cell.angle_alpha   90.00
_cell.angle_beta   90.00
_cell.angle_gamma   90.00
#
_symmetry.space_group_name_H-M   'P 1'
#
loop_
_entity.id
_entity.type
_entity.pdbx_description
1 polymer ?
#
loop_
_entity_poly.entity_id
_entity_poly.type
_entity_poly.pdbx_seq_one_letter_code
_entity_poly.pdbx_strand_id
1 'polypeptide(L)'
;MEPNSMFIEAVIHWLAEFPGSPIKVLSTIAEFIAPQNLYKLFEFLMNPEDLGNGEFSTYFDRPFTVGYGKEEDMELHVPCGLIIQAKALELGLEFHTSSYFSKVGYLDNFWPEVSNLNWLRLVLLNDTQQIYNLCQVLVKVGTISSKKSTVGLVLFGFLSATDQEQIERYLNANSVDRVHDPRPQEVADQSKSQVKCTSVQEPEPQKDLEAEQSQRIGNVADHQEPEPQEDFHADEGQSQVKTNSFSKHHTYEEHLTAMLWEKEIMEGLVFNLIG
;
A
#
# COMPACT_ATOMS: atom_id res chain seq x y z
N MET A 1 13.82 -8.78 26.30
CA MET A 1 13.01 -8.14 25.25
C MET A 1 11.60 -8.69 25.34
N GLU A 2 10.59 -7.83 25.28
CA GLU A 2 9.19 -8.29 25.27
C GLU A 2 8.90 -9.05 23.97
N PRO A 3 8.07 -10.13 23.99
CA PRO A 3 7.76 -10.92 22.79
C PRO A 3 7.26 -10.08 21.61
N ASN A 4 6.47 -9.04 21.88
CA ASN A 4 5.96 -8.13 20.85
C ASN A 4 7.08 -7.37 20.14
N SER A 5 8.13 -6.96 20.87
CA SER A 5 9.27 -6.23 20.29
C SER A 5 10.05 -7.08 19.30
N MET A 6 10.27 -8.37 19.61
CA MET A 6 10.99 -9.27 18.70
C MET A 6 10.20 -9.53 17.41
N PHE A 7 8.87 -9.66 17.51
CA PHE A 7 8.02 -9.82 16.33
C PHE A 7 8.01 -8.56 15.46
N ILE A 8 7.91 -7.37 16.07
CA ILE A 8 7.96 -6.10 15.33
C ILE A 8 9.28 -5.98 14.56
N GLU A 9 10.41 -6.25 15.21
CA GLU A 9 11.73 -6.23 14.57
C GLU A 9 11.82 -7.24 13.42
N ALA A 10 11.35 -8.48 13.63
CA ALA A 10 11.32 -9.50 12.59
C ALA A 10 10.51 -9.06 11.35
N VAL A 11 9.36 -8.40 11.56
CA VAL A 11 8.53 -7.87 10.46
C VAL A 11 9.21 -6.70 9.76
N ILE A 12 9.90 -5.80 10.48
CA ILE A 12 10.69 -4.72 9.86
C ILE A 12 11.81 -5.30 9.00
N HIS A 13 12.55 -6.29 9.50
CA HIS A 13 13.59 -6.98 8.73
C HIS A 13 13.01 -7.65 7.48
N TRP A 14 11.88 -8.35 7.62
CA TRP A 14 11.20 -8.98 6.48
C TRP A 14 10.77 -7.98 5.42
N LEU A 15 10.18 -6.85 5.83
CA LEU A 15 9.79 -5.79 4.91
C LEU A 15 11.01 -5.17 4.21
N ALA A 16 12.16 -5.10 4.89
CA ALA A 16 13.39 -4.58 4.32
C ALA A 16 14.03 -5.50 3.26
N GLU A 17 13.76 -6.81 3.31
CA GLU A 17 14.25 -7.77 2.31
C GLU A 17 13.59 -7.60 0.93
N PHE A 18 12.46 -6.90 0.85
CA PHE A 18 11.82 -6.66 -0.44
C PHE A 18 12.67 -5.74 -1.34
N PRO A 19 12.96 -6.13 -2.59
CA PRO A 19 13.63 -5.24 -3.54
C PRO A 19 12.83 -3.96 -3.75
N GLY A 20 13.47 -2.81 -3.48
CA GLY A 20 12.83 -1.50 -3.58
C GLY A 20 11.95 -1.11 -2.39
N SER A 21 11.99 -1.86 -1.28
CA SER A 21 11.24 -1.52 -0.08
C SER A 21 11.56 -0.10 0.42
N PRO A 22 10.54 0.67 0.86
CA PRO A 22 10.76 1.94 1.54
C PRO A 22 11.34 1.74 2.94
N ILE A 23 11.19 0.55 3.53
CA ILE A 23 11.74 0.19 4.83
C ILE A 23 13.16 -0.37 4.65
N LYS A 24 14.07 -0.01 5.55
CA LYS A 24 15.46 -0.47 5.55
C LYS A 24 15.73 -1.34 6.77
N VAL A 25 16.73 -2.21 6.67
CA VAL A 25 17.11 -3.12 7.76
C VAL A 25 17.46 -2.37 9.05
N LEU A 26 18.00 -1.15 8.92
CA LEU A 26 18.37 -0.29 10.05
C LEU A 26 17.26 0.71 10.44
N SER A 27 16.06 0.59 9.86
CA SER A 27 14.95 1.49 10.19
C SER A 27 14.55 1.33 11.65
N THR A 28 14.53 2.44 12.37
CA THR A 28 14.03 2.47 13.74
C THR A 28 12.51 2.30 13.76
N ILE A 29 11.94 1.94 14.92
CA ILE A 29 10.48 1.86 15.08
C ILE A 29 9.83 3.21 14.71
N ALA A 30 10.39 4.33 15.16
CA ALA A 30 9.87 5.67 14.88
C ALA A 30 9.87 5.99 13.38
N GLU A 31 10.91 5.59 12.64
CA GLU A 31 10.95 5.73 11.18
C GLU A 31 9.93 4.79 10.52
N PHE A 32 9.82 3.55 10.98
CA PHE A 32 8.88 2.57 10.44
C PHE A 32 7.44 3.06 10.53
N ILE A 33 7.04 3.62 11.67
CA ILE A 33 5.66 4.09 11.90
C ILE A 33 5.41 5.55 11.50
N ALA A 34 6.42 6.23 10.96
CA ALA A 34 6.24 7.57 10.43
C ALA A 34 5.19 7.51 9.30
N PRO A 35 4.15 8.38 9.32
CA PRO A 35 3.04 8.28 8.37
C PRO A 35 3.47 8.25 6.89
N GLN A 36 4.53 9.00 6.54
CA GLN A 36 5.04 9.04 5.17
C GLN A 36 5.67 7.71 4.74
N ASN A 37 6.31 7.00 5.67
CA ASN A 37 6.92 5.69 5.40
C ASN A 37 5.85 4.61 5.34
N LEU A 38 4.83 4.68 6.21
CA LEU A 38 3.67 3.79 6.13
C LEU A 38 2.90 3.97 4.81
N TYR A 39 2.70 5.20 4.35
CA TYR A 39 2.04 5.45 3.06
C TYR A 39 2.85 4.86 1.90
N LYS A 40 4.16 5.11 1.84
CA LYS A 40 5.05 4.50 0.83
C LYS A 40 5.04 2.97 0.90
N LEU A 41 4.96 2.41 2.10
CA LEU A 41 4.86 0.97 2.28
C LEU A 41 3.52 0.43 1.76
N PHE A 42 2.43 1.17 1.95
CA PHE A 42 1.13 0.83 1.39
C PHE A 42 1.14 0.94 -0.13
N GLU A 43 1.70 1.99 -0.72
CA GLU A 43 1.90 2.10 -2.18
C GLU A 43 2.73 0.93 -2.73
N PHE A 44 3.71 0.47 -1.95
CA PHE A 44 4.56 -0.65 -2.31
C PHE A 44 3.84 -2.01 -2.28
N LEU A 45 2.93 -2.22 -1.33
CA LEU A 45 2.26 -3.51 -1.10
C LEU A 45 0.87 -3.61 -1.76
N MET A 46 0.12 -2.52 -1.85
CA MET A 46 -1.31 -2.50 -2.20
C MET A 46 -1.55 -2.05 -3.65
N ASN A 47 -2.81 -2.08 -4.09
CA ASN A 47 -3.15 -1.54 -5.41
C ASN A 47 -3.34 -0.01 -5.33
N PRO A 48 -2.91 0.77 -6.35
CA PRO A 48 -3.11 2.22 -6.36
C PRO A 48 -4.56 2.65 -6.18
N GLU A 49 -5.51 1.86 -6.68
CA GLU A 49 -6.95 2.12 -6.59
C GLU A 49 -7.44 2.11 -5.13
N ASP A 50 -6.81 1.29 -4.29
CA ASP A 50 -7.13 1.21 -2.86
C ASP A 50 -6.61 2.47 -2.10
N LEU A 51 -5.68 3.21 -2.69
CA LEU A 51 -5.04 4.41 -2.13
C LEU A 51 -5.47 5.70 -2.85
N GLY A 52 -6.66 5.69 -3.44
CA GLY A 52 -7.23 6.84 -4.14
C GLY A 52 -6.46 7.24 -5.40
N ASN A 53 -5.77 6.30 -6.06
CA ASN A 53 -4.96 6.55 -7.26
C ASN A 53 -3.93 7.69 -7.09
N GLY A 54 -3.38 7.82 -5.88
CA GLY A 54 -2.38 8.83 -5.56
C GLY A 54 -2.96 10.16 -5.06
N GLU A 55 -4.28 10.34 -4.97
CA GLU A 55 -4.89 11.53 -4.37
C GLU A 55 -4.40 11.75 -2.93
N PHE A 56 -4.22 10.65 -2.18
CA PHE A 56 -3.73 10.70 -0.80
C PHE A 56 -2.27 11.14 -0.68
N SER A 57 -1.46 11.02 -1.72
CA SER A 57 -0.01 11.31 -1.67
C SER A 57 0.30 12.72 -1.18
N THR A 58 -0.53 13.68 -1.57
CA THR A 58 -0.41 15.10 -1.20
C THR A 58 -0.46 15.33 0.32
N TYR A 59 -1.15 14.47 1.07
CA TYR A 59 -1.19 14.56 2.52
C TYR A 59 0.15 14.20 3.17
N PHE A 60 1.00 13.42 2.49
CA PHE A 60 2.25 12.87 3.02
C PHE A 60 3.50 13.63 2.56
N ASP A 61 3.35 14.70 1.77
CA ASP A 61 4.46 15.53 1.29
C ASP A 61 5.20 16.26 2.41
N ARG A 62 4.55 16.46 3.57
CA ARG A 62 5.11 17.18 4.71
C ARG A 62 5.15 16.33 5.97
N PRO A 63 6.31 16.23 6.64
CA PRO A 63 6.36 15.64 7.97
C PRO A 63 5.73 16.59 8.98
N PHE A 64 4.99 16.02 9.94
CA PHE A 64 4.47 16.73 11.09
C PHE A 64 5.10 16.16 12.35
N THR A 65 5.50 17.05 13.26
CA THR A 65 6.02 16.68 14.58
C THR A 65 5.04 17.12 15.64
N VAL A 66 4.80 16.25 16.62
CA VAL A 66 3.99 16.60 17.79
C VAL A 66 4.75 17.63 18.62
N GLY A 67 4.09 18.73 18.96
CA GLY A 67 4.65 19.77 19.82
C GLY A 67 4.23 19.52 21.27
N TYR A 68 5.13 19.75 22.21
CA TYR A 68 4.79 19.84 23.63
C TYR A 68 4.71 21.31 24.02
N GLY A 69 3.68 21.67 24.79
CA GLY A 69 3.56 22.99 25.41
C GLY A 69 4.78 23.36 26.25
N LYS A 70 4.92 24.64 26.58
CA LYS A 70 5.97 25.11 27.50
C LYS A 70 5.78 24.44 28.87
N GLU A 71 6.88 24.20 29.58
CA GLU A 71 7.05 23.35 30.78
C GLU A 71 5.98 23.45 31.89
N GLU A 72 5.15 24.49 31.92
CA GLU A 72 4.11 24.70 32.93
C GLU A 72 2.75 24.10 32.53
N ASP A 73 2.48 23.92 31.24
CA ASP A 73 1.27 23.29 30.71
C ASP A 73 1.69 22.12 29.81
N MET A 74 1.61 20.88 30.33
CA MET A 74 1.85 19.64 29.56
C MET A 74 0.76 19.40 28.50
N GLU A 75 0.36 20.42 27.75
CA GLU A 75 -0.58 20.30 26.66
C GLU A 75 0.12 19.69 25.44
N LEU A 76 -0.42 18.56 24.98
CA LEU A 76 0.01 17.89 23.77
C LEU A 76 -0.60 18.60 22.56
N HIS A 77 0.22 19.28 21.76
CA HIS A 77 -0.25 19.92 20.54
C HIS A 77 -0.07 18.98 19.34
N VAL A 78 -1.17 18.38 18.89
CA VAL A 78 -1.21 17.50 17.72
C VAL A 78 -1.55 18.31 16.46
N PRO A 79 -0.67 18.39 15.45
CA PRO A 79 -0.98 19.07 14.20
C PRO A 79 -2.14 18.39 13.46
N CYS A 80 -3.12 19.17 12.98
CA CYS A 80 -4.25 18.62 12.19
C CYS A 80 -3.80 17.78 10.99
N GLY A 81 -2.69 18.17 10.34
CA GLY A 81 -2.13 17.41 9.21
C GLY A 81 -1.72 15.98 9.58
N LEU A 82 -1.29 15.73 10.81
CA LEU A 82 -0.95 14.39 11.28
C LEU A 82 -2.20 13.51 11.47
N ILE A 83 -3.31 14.13 11.90
CA ILE A 83 -4.60 13.46 12.03
C ILE A 83 -5.13 13.07 10.65
N ILE A 84 -5.03 13.99 9.67
CA ILE A 84 -5.42 13.73 8.28
C ILE A 84 -4.56 12.59 7.70
N GLN A 85 -3.25 12.60 7.91
CA GLN A 85 -2.36 11.51 7.48
C GLN A 85 -2.76 10.16 8.09
N ALA A 86 -3.02 10.12 9.40
CA ALA A 86 -3.48 8.90 10.08
C ALA A 86 -4.80 8.39 9.50
N LYS A 87 -5.75 9.29 9.23
CA LYS A 87 -7.05 8.92 8.66
C LYS A 87 -6.93 8.43 7.21
N ALA A 88 -6.04 9.02 6.42
CA ALA A 88 -5.77 8.57 5.05
C ALA A 88 -5.16 7.16 5.03
N LEU A 89 -4.25 6.84 5.97
CA LEU A 89 -3.72 5.48 6.13
C LEU A 89 -4.82 4.47 6.51
N GLU A 90 -5.67 4.83 7.46
CA GLU A 90 -6.81 4.02 7.88
C GLU A 90 -7.73 3.69 6.69
N LEU A 91 -8.18 4.71 5.97
CA LEU A 91 -9.07 4.54 4.81
C LEU A 91 -8.41 3.70 3.71
N GLY A 92 -7.13 3.92 3.42
CA GLY A 92 -6.40 3.13 2.42
C GLY A 92 -6.36 1.64 2.78
N LEU A 93 -6.11 1.32 4.05
CA LEU A 93 -6.12 -0.06 4.52
C LEU A 93 -7.55 -0.65 4.51
N GLU A 94 -8.55 0.10 4.98
CA GLU A 94 -9.96 -0.33 4.95
C GLU A 94 -10.45 -0.60 3.52
N PHE A 95 -10.10 0.23 2.55
CA PHE A 95 -10.44 0.00 1.15
C PHE A 95 -9.72 -1.23 0.59
N HIS A 96 -8.42 -1.38 0.82
CA HIS A 96 -7.67 -2.55 0.37
C HIS A 96 -8.27 -3.84 0.94
N THR A 97 -8.53 -3.85 2.24
CA THR A 97 -9.09 -5.00 2.96
C THR A 97 -10.50 -5.33 2.46
N SER A 98 -11.37 -4.34 2.34
CA SER A 98 -12.72 -4.53 1.81
C SER A 98 -12.71 -4.99 0.36
N SER A 99 -11.88 -4.40 -0.50
CA SER A 99 -11.80 -4.72 -1.94
C SER A 99 -11.27 -6.13 -2.20
N TYR A 100 -10.27 -6.56 -1.43
CA TYR A 100 -9.65 -7.87 -1.63
C TYR A 100 -10.34 -8.97 -0.83
N PHE A 101 -10.51 -8.81 0.47
CA PHE A 101 -10.96 -9.88 1.36
C PHE A 101 -12.46 -10.18 1.22
N SER A 102 -13.27 -9.23 0.75
CA SER A 102 -14.66 -9.52 0.37
C SER A 102 -14.73 -10.50 -0.82
N LYS A 103 -13.84 -10.36 -1.81
CA LYS A 103 -13.82 -11.23 -3.00
C LYS A 103 -13.40 -12.66 -2.68
N VAL A 104 -12.53 -12.83 -1.69
CA VAL A 104 -12.00 -14.16 -1.30
C VAL A 104 -12.72 -14.79 -0.11
N GLY A 105 -13.74 -14.12 0.46
CA GLY A 105 -14.52 -14.66 1.59
C GLY A 105 -13.76 -14.72 2.91
N TYR A 106 -12.67 -13.96 3.05
CA TYR A 106 -11.83 -13.92 4.27
C TYR A 106 -12.07 -12.67 5.12
N LEU A 107 -13.04 -11.82 4.74
CA LEU A 107 -13.27 -10.54 5.41
C LEU A 107 -13.60 -10.72 6.90
N ASP A 108 -14.44 -11.67 7.27
CA ASP A 108 -14.91 -11.86 8.64
C ASP A 108 -13.77 -12.20 9.62
N ASN A 109 -12.73 -12.89 9.14
CA ASN A 109 -11.58 -13.28 9.96
C ASN A 109 -10.48 -12.22 10.01
N PHE A 110 -10.48 -11.27 9.07
CA PHE A 110 -9.42 -10.26 8.96
C PHE A 110 -9.86 -8.87 9.39
N TRP A 111 -11.13 -8.52 9.15
CA TRP A 111 -11.69 -7.22 9.49
C TRP A 111 -11.52 -6.85 10.98
N PRO A 112 -11.71 -7.75 11.95
CA PRO A 112 -11.50 -7.40 13.36
C PRO A 112 -10.08 -6.92 13.68
N GLU A 113 -9.06 -7.45 13.00
CA GLU A 113 -7.67 -7.02 13.23
C GLU A 113 -7.43 -5.61 12.68
N VAL A 114 -8.01 -5.31 11.52
CA VAL A 114 -7.94 -3.99 10.88
C VAL A 114 -8.70 -2.95 11.68
N SER A 115 -9.94 -3.26 12.09
CA SER A 115 -10.81 -2.33 12.82
C SER A 115 -10.32 -2.01 14.24
N ASN A 116 -9.45 -2.87 14.80
CA ASN A 116 -8.87 -2.68 16.12
C ASN A 116 -7.58 -1.83 16.08
N LEU A 117 -7.10 -1.42 14.90
CA LEU A 117 -5.94 -0.53 14.78
C LEU A 117 -6.33 0.90 15.14
N ASN A 118 -5.73 1.40 16.22
CA ASN A 118 -5.82 2.81 16.59
C ASN A 118 -4.64 3.58 15.98
N TRP A 119 -4.85 4.13 14.80
CA TRP A 119 -3.85 4.86 14.03
C TRP A 119 -3.24 6.06 14.78
N LEU A 120 -4.04 6.77 15.57
CA LEU A 120 -3.53 7.91 16.33
C LEU A 120 -2.65 7.47 17.50
N ARG A 121 -3.03 6.42 18.24
CA ARG A 121 -2.14 5.84 19.26
C ARG A 121 -0.86 5.30 18.63
N LEU A 122 -0.96 4.72 17.44
CA LEU A 122 0.19 4.23 16.69
C LEU A 122 1.17 5.36 16.34
N VAL A 123 0.71 6.41 15.65
CA VAL A 123 1.60 7.46 15.13
C VAL A 123 1.97 8.55 16.15
N LEU A 124 1.11 8.82 17.14
CA LEU A 124 1.35 9.87 18.14
C LEU A 124 2.05 9.36 19.38
N LEU A 125 1.69 8.16 19.84
CA LEU A 125 2.12 7.63 21.14
C LEU A 125 3.15 6.50 21.01
N ASN A 126 3.49 6.08 19.78
CA ASN A 126 4.34 4.93 19.50
C ASN A 126 3.89 3.69 20.29
N ASP A 127 2.57 3.47 20.38
CA ASP A 127 1.99 2.42 21.20
C ASP A 127 2.41 1.03 20.70
N THR A 128 3.27 0.34 21.47
CA THR A 128 3.85 -0.96 21.09
C THR A 128 2.79 -2.00 20.71
N GLN A 129 1.63 -1.98 21.36
CA GLN A 129 0.56 -2.93 21.04
C GLN A 129 -0.07 -2.61 19.69
N GLN A 130 -0.28 -1.33 19.37
CA GLN A 130 -0.78 -0.92 18.06
C GLN A 130 0.23 -1.19 16.94
N ILE A 131 1.53 -1.00 17.21
CA ILE A 131 2.60 -1.34 16.27
C ILE A 131 2.63 -2.84 16.01
N TYR A 132 2.50 -3.65 17.06
CA TYR A 132 2.38 -5.10 16.94
C TYR A 132 1.16 -5.49 16.08
N ASN A 133 -0.01 -4.92 16.36
CA ASN A 133 -1.23 -5.17 15.57
C ASN A 133 -1.04 -4.79 14.10
N LEU A 134 -0.38 -3.66 13.82
CA LEU A 134 -0.08 -3.23 12.44
C LEU A 134 0.85 -4.25 11.75
N CYS A 135 1.85 -4.77 12.46
CA CYS A 135 2.75 -5.79 11.93
C CYS A 135 2.00 -7.09 11.57
N GLN A 136 1.02 -7.50 12.39
CA GLN A 136 0.15 -8.65 12.07
C GLN A 136 -0.63 -8.43 10.77
N VAL A 137 -1.24 -7.26 10.62
CA VAL A 137 -1.95 -6.86 9.41
C VAL A 137 -1.00 -6.84 8.21
N LEU A 138 0.19 -6.25 8.34
CA LEU A 138 1.18 -6.16 7.26
C LEU A 138 1.68 -7.53 6.81
N VAL A 139 1.88 -8.49 7.72
CA VAL A 139 2.23 -9.86 7.35
C VAL A 139 1.12 -10.48 6.50
N LYS A 140 -0.15 -10.34 6.90
CA LYS A 140 -1.28 -10.85 6.11
C LYS A 140 -1.40 -10.15 4.76
N VAL A 141 -1.30 -8.82 4.72
CA VAL A 141 -1.31 -8.07 3.46
C VAL A 141 -0.18 -8.55 2.55
N GLY A 142 1.06 -8.55 3.05
CA GLY A 142 2.24 -8.90 2.27
C GLY A 142 2.36 -10.38 1.90
N THR A 143 1.54 -11.28 2.45
CA THR A 143 1.54 -12.72 2.11
C THR A 143 0.26 -13.21 1.44
N ILE A 144 -0.86 -12.47 1.53
CA ILE A 144 -2.17 -12.90 1.03
C ILE A 144 -2.70 -11.96 -0.06
N SER A 145 -2.76 -10.65 0.20
CA SER A 145 -3.48 -9.69 -0.66
C SER A 145 -2.61 -8.79 -1.52
N SER A 146 -1.34 -8.65 -1.16
CA SER A 146 -0.39 -7.82 -1.89
C SER A 146 -0.11 -8.39 -3.29
N LYS A 147 0.13 -7.50 -4.27
CA LYS A 147 0.71 -7.88 -5.58
C LYS A 147 2.06 -8.59 -5.44
N LYS A 148 2.70 -8.50 -4.28
CA LYS A 148 3.99 -9.10 -3.93
C LYS A 148 3.85 -10.31 -3.00
N SER A 149 2.66 -10.86 -2.82
CA SER A 149 2.40 -11.98 -1.91
C SER A 149 3.34 -13.17 -2.08
N THR A 150 3.55 -13.62 -3.33
CA THR A 150 4.49 -14.72 -3.64
C THR A 150 5.93 -14.37 -3.25
N VAL A 151 6.35 -13.14 -3.53
CA VAL A 151 7.69 -12.66 -3.14
C VAL A 151 7.80 -12.59 -1.61
N GLY A 152 6.79 -12.04 -0.93
CA GLY A 152 6.76 -11.95 0.52
C GLY A 152 6.89 -13.29 1.22
N LEU A 153 6.20 -14.32 0.72
CA LEU A 153 6.33 -15.69 1.22
C LEU A 153 7.74 -16.27 1.04
N VAL A 154 8.37 -16.02 -0.12
CA VAL A 154 9.74 -16.50 -0.39
C VAL A 154 10.77 -15.77 0.47
N LEU A 155 10.55 -14.47 0.73
CA LEU A 155 11.49 -13.65 1.51
C LEU A 155 11.64 -14.08 2.97
N PHE A 156 10.68 -14.83 3.53
CA PHE A 156 10.88 -15.46 4.84
C PHE A 156 12.13 -16.34 4.89
N GLY A 157 12.49 -17.00 3.79
CA GLY A 157 13.68 -17.86 3.73
C GLY A 157 15.01 -17.13 3.86
N PHE A 158 15.04 -15.80 3.71
CA PHE A 158 16.25 -14.98 3.78
C PHE A 158 16.46 -14.32 5.16
N LEU A 159 15.45 -14.42 6.03
CA LEU A 159 15.52 -13.92 7.39
C LEU A 159 16.48 -14.74 8.26
N SER A 160 16.91 -14.14 9.37
CA SER A 160 17.62 -14.87 10.42
C SER A 160 16.72 -15.95 11.02
N ALA A 161 17.30 -17.03 11.56
CA ALA A 161 16.51 -18.10 12.20
C ALA A 161 15.62 -17.57 13.34
N THR A 162 16.07 -16.54 14.05
CA THR A 162 15.30 -15.88 15.12
C THR A 162 14.08 -15.14 14.56
N ASP A 163 14.25 -14.37 13.49
CA ASP A 163 13.16 -13.61 12.87
C ASP A 163 12.14 -14.53 12.20
N GLN A 164 12.62 -15.59 11.52
CA GLN A 164 11.77 -16.65 10.97
C GLN A 164 10.88 -17.25 12.04
N GLU A 165 11.47 -17.65 13.17
CA GLU A 165 10.72 -18.25 14.27
C GLU A 165 9.64 -17.31 14.83
N GLN A 166 9.91 -16.00 14.95
CA GLN A 166 8.89 -15.05 15.43
C GLN A 166 7.70 -14.97 14.46
N ILE A 167 7.96 -14.87 13.15
CA ILE A 167 6.89 -14.76 12.15
C ILE A 167 6.12 -16.09 12.03
N GLU A 168 6.82 -17.22 12.02
CA GLU A 168 6.20 -18.54 11.97
C GLU A 168 5.33 -18.83 13.19
N ARG A 169 5.77 -18.45 14.40
CA ARG A 169 4.93 -18.56 15.60
C ARG A 169 3.61 -17.81 15.44
N TYR A 170 3.65 -16.59 14.90
CA TYR A 170 2.45 -15.82 14.60
C TYR A 170 1.57 -16.52 13.55
N LEU A 171 2.14 -16.93 12.42
CA LEU A 171 1.39 -17.58 11.34
C LEU A 171 0.74 -18.89 11.81
N ASN A 172 1.46 -19.69 12.60
CA ASN A 172 0.97 -20.97 13.12
C ASN A 172 -0.14 -20.77 14.16
N ALA A 173 0.00 -19.80 15.07
CA ALA A 173 -1.04 -19.48 16.04
C ALA A 173 -2.35 -19.04 15.38
N ASN A 174 -2.28 -18.43 14.19
CA ASN A 174 -3.44 -17.95 13.44
C ASN A 174 -3.82 -18.86 12.26
N SER A 175 -3.19 -20.04 12.12
CA SER A 175 -3.43 -20.99 11.02
C SER A 175 -4.63 -21.92 11.24
N VAL A 176 -5.30 -21.84 12.41
CA VAL A 176 -6.37 -22.76 12.81
C VAL A 176 -7.59 -22.73 11.88
N ASP A 177 -7.72 -21.73 11.00
CA ASP A 177 -8.82 -21.62 10.01
C ASP A 177 -8.46 -21.96 8.55
N ARG A 178 -7.31 -22.59 8.28
CA ARG A 178 -6.94 -23.00 6.89
C ARG A 178 -7.74 -24.18 6.32
N VAL A 179 -8.97 -24.43 6.79
CA VAL A 179 -9.92 -25.39 6.20
C VAL A 179 -11.08 -24.66 5.53
N HIS A 180 -10.78 -23.73 4.64
CA HIS A 180 -11.65 -23.44 3.51
C HIS A 180 -10.77 -23.11 2.32
N ASP A 181 -10.46 -24.13 1.53
CA ASP A 181 -9.97 -23.99 0.15
C ASP A 181 -11.18 -23.54 -0.67
N PRO A 182 -11.34 -22.27 -1.07
CA PRO A 182 -12.41 -21.86 -1.95
C PRO A 182 -11.95 -22.14 -3.38
N ARG A 183 -11.61 -23.39 -3.67
CA ARG A 183 -11.44 -23.81 -5.04
C ARG A 183 -12.82 -23.71 -5.69
N PRO A 184 -12.98 -22.93 -6.78
CA PRO A 184 -14.21 -23.00 -7.55
C PRO A 184 -14.41 -24.45 -7.96
N GLN A 185 -15.51 -25.07 -7.53
CA GLN A 185 -15.93 -26.32 -8.13
C GLN A 185 -16.26 -26.03 -9.59
N GLU A 186 -15.26 -26.19 -10.47
CA GLU A 186 -15.54 -26.50 -11.86
C GLU A 186 -16.42 -27.75 -11.84
N VAL A 187 -17.68 -27.55 -12.23
CA VAL A 187 -18.60 -28.63 -12.54
C VAL A 187 -18.03 -29.32 -13.76
N ALA A 188 -17.15 -30.29 -13.50
CA ALA A 188 -16.62 -31.21 -14.51
C ALA A 188 -17.77 -32.11 -14.95
N ASP A 189 -18.42 -31.67 -16.02
CA ASP A 189 -19.30 -32.51 -16.82
C ASP A 189 -18.46 -33.60 -17.48
N GLN A 190 -19.05 -34.79 -17.54
CA GLN A 190 -18.38 -36.04 -17.83
C GLN A 190 -17.82 -36.08 -19.26
N SER A 191 -16.61 -36.61 -19.43
CA SER A 191 -16.29 -37.46 -20.59
C SER A 191 -15.10 -38.38 -20.32
N LYS A 192 -15.42 -39.68 -20.34
CA LYS A 192 -14.50 -40.80 -20.36
C LYS A 192 -13.60 -40.73 -21.60
N SER A 193 -12.29 -40.85 -21.40
CA SER A 193 -11.44 -41.64 -22.30
C SER A 193 -10.15 -42.02 -21.61
N GLN A 194 -10.04 -43.32 -21.31
CA GLN A 194 -8.77 -43.97 -21.03
C GLN A 194 -7.93 -43.96 -22.32
N VAL A 195 -6.77 -43.32 -22.28
CA VAL A 195 -5.66 -43.69 -23.16
C VAL A 195 -4.42 -43.89 -22.30
N LYS A 196 -4.07 -45.17 -22.18
CA LYS A 196 -2.81 -45.68 -21.65
C LYS A 196 -1.77 -45.51 -22.76
N CYS A 197 -0.77 -44.65 -22.55
CA CYS A 197 0.43 -44.64 -23.38
C CYS A 197 1.69 -44.60 -22.51
N THR A 198 2.54 -45.55 -22.85
CA THR A 198 3.78 -45.99 -22.25
C THR A 198 4.91 -44.99 -22.44
N SER A 199 5.83 -45.01 -21.47
CA SER A 199 7.15 -44.41 -21.51
C SER A 199 7.93 -44.75 -22.78
N VAL A 200 8.50 -43.74 -23.44
CA VAL A 200 9.65 -43.88 -24.35
C VAL A 200 10.61 -42.73 -24.07
N GLN A 201 11.88 -43.11 -24.12
CA GLN A 201 13.10 -42.47 -23.65
C GLN A 201 13.45 -41.14 -24.34
N GLU A 202 14.23 -40.33 -23.61
CA GLU A 202 15.15 -39.33 -24.15
C GLU A 202 16.06 -39.93 -25.23
N PRO A 203 16.48 -39.09 -26.19
CA PRO A 203 17.91 -38.90 -26.33
C PRO A 203 18.32 -37.43 -26.39
N GLU A 204 19.47 -37.19 -25.77
CA GLU A 204 20.27 -35.97 -25.76
C GLU A 204 21.15 -35.88 -27.06
N PRO A 205 22.08 -34.92 -27.21
CA PRO A 205 22.03 -33.82 -28.18
C PRO A 205 23.09 -33.91 -29.29
N GLN A 206 22.97 -33.10 -30.35
CA GLN A 206 24.00 -32.75 -31.36
C GLN A 206 23.32 -31.80 -32.39
N LYS A 207 23.92 -30.81 -33.07
CA LYS A 207 25.27 -30.24 -33.18
C LYS A 207 25.12 -28.97 -34.03
N ASP A 208 26.05 -28.02 -33.85
CA ASP A 208 26.64 -27.10 -34.84
C ASP A 208 25.79 -26.62 -36.04
N LEU A 209 25.58 -25.30 -36.13
CA LEU A 209 25.67 -24.59 -37.42
C LEU A 209 26.02 -23.12 -37.23
N GLU A 210 27.28 -22.82 -37.57
CA GLU A 210 27.85 -21.50 -37.78
C GLU A 210 27.31 -20.82 -39.06
N ALA A 211 27.51 -19.50 -39.10
CA ALA A 211 27.61 -18.63 -40.29
C ALA A 211 26.32 -18.50 -41.12
N GLU A 212 25.94 -17.38 -41.72
CA GLU A 212 26.64 -16.19 -42.20
C GLU A 212 25.50 -15.27 -42.68
N GLN A 213 25.54 -13.96 -42.43
CA GLN A 213 25.31 -12.99 -43.51
C GLN A 213 25.60 -11.54 -43.10
N SER A 214 26.63 -11.06 -43.77
CA SER A 214 27.12 -9.70 -43.90
C SER A 214 26.12 -8.71 -44.51
N GLN A 215 26.31 -7.44 -44.11
CA GLN A 215 26.34 -6.24 -44.95
C GLN A 215 25.04 -5.75 -45.64
N ARG A 216 24.64 -4.53 -45.27
CA ARG A 216 24.31 -3.38 -46.14
C ARG A 216 24.28 -2.13 -45.25
N ILE A 217 25.28 -1.24 -45.32
CA ILE A 217 25.42 -0.09 -46.24
C ILE A 217 24.17 0.81 -46.27
N GLY A 218 24.34 2.08 -45.90
CA GLY A 218 23.57 3.18 -46.51
C GLY A 218 23.30 4.40 -45.64
N ASN A 219 24.15 5.42 -45.80
CA ASN A 219 24.12 6.78 -45.26
C ASN A 219 22.92 7.68 -45.71
N VAL A 220 22.92 8.92 -45.16
CA VAL A 220 22.38 10.23 -45.65
C VAL A 220 20.86 10.42 -45.46
N ALA A 221 20.25 11.54 -45.04
CA ALA A 221 20.54 13.00 -45.03
C ALA A 221 19.71 13.65 -43.89
N ASP A 222 20.17 14.68 -43.15
CA ASP A 222 20.14 16.13 -43.46
C ASP A 222 18.88 16.66 -44.20
N HIS A 223 17.99 17.33 -43.47
CA HIS A 223 17.07 18.41 -43.93
C HIS A 223 16.57 19.19 -42.69
N GLN A 224 17.09 20.39 -42.42
CA GLN A 224 16.66 21.73 -42.88
C GLN A 224 15.30 22.20 -42.34
N GLU A 225 15.38 23.25 -41.51
CA GLU A 225 14.32 24.18 -41.10
C GLU A 225 13.64 24.84 -42.30
N PRO A 226 12.40 25.33 -42.09
CA PRO A 226 12.17 26.74 -42.39
C PRO A 226 11.28 27.47 -41.37
N GLU A 227 11.77 28.60 -40.86
CA GLU A 227 10.99 29.84 -40.69
C GLU A 227 10.92 30.55 -42.07
N PRO A 228 9.92 31.41 -42.42
CA PRO A 228 9.59 32.64 -41.67
C PRO A 228 8.15 33.24 -41.77
N GLN A 229 7.90 34.23 -40.89
CA GLN A 229 7.18 35.53 -41.05
C GLN A 229 5.68 35.58 -41.45
N GLU A 230 4.83 36.12 -40.57
CA GLU A 230 4.24 37.50 -40.53
C GLU A 230 3.13 37.76 -41.57
N ASP A 231 1.86 37.91 -41.14
CA ASP A 231 1.18 39.22 -41.07
C ASP A 231 -0.35 39.13 -40.77
N PHE A 232 -0.78 40.10 -39.95
CA PHE A 232 -2.10 40.72 -39.76
C PHE A 232 -3.37 40.09 -40.36
N HIS A 233 -4.38 39.86 -39.50
CA HIS A 233 -5.72 40.43 -39.69
C HIS A 233 -6.46 40.56 -38.35
N ALA A 234 -6.95 41.78 -38.08
CA ALA A 234 -7.91 42.09 -37.04
C ALA A 234 -9.30 41.58 -37.43
N ASP A 235 -10.02 40.95 -36.50
CA ASP A 235 -11.48 40.91 -36.56
C ASP A 235 -12.08 40.85 -35.15
N GLU A 236 -13.03 41.76 -34.92
CA GLU A 236 -13.78 41.95 -33.68
C GLU A 236 -14.93 40.93 -33.65
N GLY A 237 -14.77 39.86 -32.85
CA GLY A 237 -15.83 38.88 -32.59
C GLY A 237 -16.23 38.85 -31.13
N GLN A 238 -17.36 39.49 -30.82
CA GLN A 238 -18.00 39.51 -29.50
C GLN A 238 -18.15 38.10 -28.91
N SER A 239 -17.42 37.79 -27.83
CA SER A 239 -17.65 36.61 -27.02
C SER A 239 -18.35 37.01 -25.72
N GLN A 240 -19.61 36.59 -25.60
CA GLN A 240 -20.44 36.79 -24.42
C GLN A 240 -19.81 36.07 -23.22
N VAL A 241 -19.25 36.84 -22.30
CA VAL A 241 -18.89 36.39 -20.96
C VAL A 241 -20.19 36.09 -20.20
N LYS A 242 -20.66 34.84 -20.25
CA LYS A 242 -21.55 34.31 -19.22
C LYS A 242 -20.73 34.08 -17.96
N THR A 243 -20.75 35.04 -17.06
CA THR A 243 -20.29 34.87 -15.69
C THR A 243 -21.16 33.79 -15.01
N ASN A 244 -20.65 32.56 -14.92
CA ASN A 244 -21.15 31.55 -14.01
C ASN A 244 -20.78 31.97 -12.58
N SER A 245 -21.61 32.79 -11.95
CA SER A 245 -21.50 33.16 -10.53
C SER A 245 -22.11 32.10 -9.60
N PHE A 246 -22.09 30.83 -10.01
CA PHE A 246 -22.75 29.72 -9.32
C PHE A 246 -21.75 28.60 -9.03
N SER A 247 -20.73 28.88 -8.20
CA SER A 247 -19.78 27.84 -7.75
C SER A 247 -19.01 28.16 -6.46
N LYS A 248 -19.33 29.24 -5.73
CA LYS A 248 -18.62 29.58 -4.47
C LYS A 248 -19.39 29.26 -3.18
N HIS A 249 -20.69 28.97 -3.27
CA HIS A 249 -21.47 28.59 -2.08
C HIS A 249 -21.43 27.09 -1.79
N HIS A 250 -21.18 26.23 -2.79
CA HIS A 250 -21.11 24.78 -2.57
C HIS A 250 -19.85 24.35 -1.80
N THR A 251 -18.72 25.01 -2.05
CA THR A 251 -17.45 24.73 -1.37
C THR A 251 -17.47 25.08 0.12
N TYR A 252 -18.32 26.01 0.56
CA TYR A 252 -18.40 26.40 1.98
C TYR A 252 -19.21 25.40 2.81
N GLU A 253 -20.31 24.87 2.26
CA GLU A 253 -21.11 23.83 2.94
C GLU A 253 -20.35 22.51 3.02
N GLU A 254 -19.62 22.13 1.97
CA GLU A 254 -18.74 20.95 1.98
C GLU A 254 -17.62 21.10 3.02
N HIS A 255 -17.00 22.28 3.08
CA HIS A 255 -15.94 22.54 4.06
C HIS A 255 -16.47 22.58 5.50
N LEU A 256 -17.65 23.17 5.71
CA LEU A 256 -18.30 23.17 7.02
C LEU A 256 -18.72 21.77 7.46
N THR A 257 -19.20 20.95 6.53
CA THR A 257 -19.56 19.55 6.79
C THR A 257 -18.32 18.73 7.15
N ALA A 258 -17.20 18.94 6.44
CA ALA A 258 -15.92 18.34 6.78
C ALA A 258 -15.42 18.76 8.17
N MET A 259 -15.47 20.06 8.51
CA MET A 259 -15.07 20.55 9.84
C MET A 259 -15.97 20.03 10.97
N LEU A 260 -17.28 19.90 10.74
CA LEU A 260 -18.21 19.36 11.73
C LEU A 260 -17.99 17.86 11.95
N TRP A 261 -17.73 17.11 10.88
CA TRP A 261 -17.33 15.71 10.95
C TRP A 261 -15.99 15.53 11.68
N GLU A 262 -15.00 16.38 11.37
CA GLU A 262 -13.71 16.39 12.07
C GLU A 262 -13.86 16.68 13.56
N LYS A 263 -14.73 17.64 13.93
CA LYS A 263 -15.05 17.95 15.32
C LYS A 263 -15.65 16.74 16.04
N GLU A 264 -16.64 16.09 15.45
CA GLU A 264 -17.33 14.95 16.04
C GLU A 264 -16.39 13.75 16.24
N ILE A 265 -15.49 13.51 15.27
CA ILE A 265 -14.43 12.51 15.39
C ILE A 265 -13.42 12.87 16.48
N MET A 266 -12.99 14.12 16.55
CA MET A 266 -12.05 14.59 17.58
C MET A 266 -12.63 14.44 18.99
N GLU A 267 -13.90 14.80 19.18
CA GLU A 267 -14.61 14.60 20.46
C GLU A 267 -14.67 13.12 20.82
N GLY A 268 -15.01 12.23 19.87
CA GLY A 268 -15.02 10.78 20.09
C GLY A 268 -13.64 10.20 20.42
N LEU A 269 -12.59 10.67 19.74
CA LEU A 269 -11.20 10.23 19.97
C LEU A 269 -10.67 10.68 21.33
N VAL A 270 -10.96 11.92 21.73
CA VAL A 270 -10.60 12.43 23.06
C VAL A 270 -11.31 11.63 24.16
N PHE A 271 -12.59 11.30 23.98
CA PHE A 271 -13.32 10.44 24.91
C PHE A 271 -12.71 9.03 25.02
N ASN A 272 -12.30 8.43 23.90
CA ASN A 272 -11.70 7.08 23.87
C ASN A 272 -10.22 7.03 24.31
N LEU A 273 -9.54 8.17 24.37
CA LEU A 273 -8.16 8.27 24.89
C LEU A 273 -8.12 8.46 26.41
N ILE A 274 -9.20 8.98 27.01
CA ILE A 274 -9.28 9.28 28.44
C ILE A 274 -9.92 8.13 29.25
N GLY A 275 -10.68 7.23 28.61
CA GLY A 275 -11.29 6.05 29.22
C GLY A 275 -10.50 4.77 29.01
#